data_AF-K1TVC4-F1
#
_entry.id   AF-K1TVC4-F1
#
_cell.length_a   1.000
_cell.length_b   1.000
_cell.length_c   1.000
_cell.angle_alpha   90.00
_cell.angle_beta   90.00
_cell.angle_gamma   90.00
#
_symmetry.space_group_name_H-M   'P 1'
#
loop_
_entity.id
_entity.type
_entity.pdbx_description
1 polymer ?
#
loop_
_entity_poly.entity_id
_entity_poly.type
_entity_poly.pdbx_seq_one_letter_code
_entity_poly.pdbx_strand_id
1 'polypeptide(L)'
;MNILVDYNQLENEVLKDSISDFLSEMRENLPEVFNSLEMKTVLHGNYAEVYFQLCSQAMIEELTDDLARKLGCHVLYAVKEGEGKDYKVVAYSMPVENRMYI
;
A
#
# COMPACT_ATOMS: atom_id res chain seq x y z
N MET A 1 -17.02 12.85 -3.16
CA MET A 1 -16.74 13.60 -1.92
C MET A 1 -15.65 12.83 -1.22
N ASN A 2 -14.45 13.40 -1.09
CA ASN A 2 -13.31 12.70 -0.51
C ASN A 2 -13.34 12.98 0.99
N ILE A 3 -13.37 11.92 1.80
CA ILE A 3 -13.43 12.04 3.25
C ILE A 3 -12.09 11.58 3.79
N LEU A 4 -11.39 12.46 4.50
CA LEU A 4 -10.20 12.09 5.24
C LEU A 4 -10.67 11.37 6.51
N VAL A 5 -10.33 10.10 6.64
CA VAL A 5 -10.84 9.22 7.70
C VAL A 5 -9.65 8.61 8.42
N ASP A 6 -9.67 8.69 9.75
CA ASP A 6 -8.72 7.92 10.56
C ASP A 6 -8.98 6.42 10.29
N TYR A 7 -7.94 5.63 10.07
CA TYR A 7 -8.05 4.18 9.88
C TYR A 7 -8.95 3.52 10.94
N ASN A 8 -8.87 3.98 12.18
CA ASN A 8 -9.67 3.44 13.28
C ASN A 8 -11.18 3.69 13.11
N GLN A 9 -11.55 4.68 12.31
CA GLN A 9 -12.93 5.09 12.01
C GLN A 9 -13.48 4.47 10.71
N LEU A 10 -12.73 3.59 10.04
CA LEU A 10 -13.25 2.81 8.93
C LEU A 10 -14.33 1.83 9.41
N GLU A 11 -15.54 1.96 8.88
CA GLU A 11 -16.68 1.07 9.13
C GLU A 11 -16.65 -0.21 8.27
N ASN A 12 -15.92 -0.19 7.15
CA ASN A 12 -15.78 -1.35 6.27
C ASN A 12 -14.68 -2.28 6.80
N GLU A 13 -15.08 -3.31 7.55
CA GLU A 13 -14.16 -4.29 8.14
C GLU A 13 -13.32 -5.02 7.09
N VAL A 14 -13.87 -5.36 5.92
CA VAL A 14 -13.10 -6.04 4.85
C VAL A 14 -11.95 -5.16 4.35
N LEU A 15 -12.22 -3.88 4.15
CA LEU A 15 -11.18 -2.91 3.76
C LEU A 15 -10.15 -2.74 4.86
N LYS A 16 -10.59 -2.70 6.12
CA LYS A 16 -9.75 -2.54 7.30
C LYS A 16 -8.80 -3.73 7.46
N ASP A 17 -9.32 -4.94 7.34
CA ASP A 17 -8.56 -6.18 7.35
C ASP A 17 -7.56 -6.22 6.18
N SER A 18 -7.98 -5.84 4.97
CA SER A 18 -7.10 -5.80 3.79
C SER A 18 -5.92 -4.84 3.98
N ILE A 19 -6.17 -3.64 4.54
CA ILE A 19 -5.13 -2.67 4.86
C ILE A 19 -4.22 -3.23 5.96
N SER A 20 -4.79 -3.78 7.03
CA SER A 20 -4.02 -4.36 8.15
C SER A 20 -3.09 -5.48 7.69
N ASP A 21 -3.59 -6.39 6.84
CA ASP A 21 -2.83 -7.49 6.28
C ASP A 21 -1.67 -6.97 5.44
N PHE A 22 -1.94 -6.03 4.52
CA PHE A 22 -0.88 -5.43 3.70
C PHE A 22 0.23 -4.78 4.53
N LEU A 23 -0.13 -4.00 5.56
CA LEU A 23 0.85 -3.35 6.42
C LEU A 23 1.65 -4.33 7.27
N SER A 24 1.02 -5.44 7.67
CA SER A 24 1.69 -6.51 8.42
C SER A 24 2.72 -7.19 7.53
N GLU A 25 2.35 -7.53 6.29
CA GLU A 25 3.28 -8.10 5.30
C GLU A 25 4.44 -7.15 4.98
N MET A 26 4.17 -5.85 4.85
CA MET A 26 5.21 -4.83 4.69
C MET A 26 6.18 -4.78 5.87
N ARG A 27 5.67 -4.88 7.10
CA ARG A 27 6.52 -4.84 8.31
C ARG A 27 7.38 -6.09 8.44
N GLU A 28 6.85 -7.26 8.07
CA GLU A 28 7.55 -8.54 8.18
C GLU A 28 8.60 -8.71 7.08
N ASN A 29 8.27 -8.34 5.84
CA ASN A 29 9.11 -8.59 4.67
C ASN A 29 10.00 -7.41 4.26
N LEU A 30 9.65 -6.18 4.68
CA LEU A 30 10.33 -4.94 4.30
C LEU A 30 10.63 -4.01 5.50
N PRO A 31 11.14 -4.51 6.64
CA PRO A 31 11.39 -3.69 7.83
C PRO A 31 12.41 -2.56 7.62
N GLU A 32 13.32 -2.70 6.65
CA GLU A 32 14.33 -1.71 6.28
C GLU A 32 13.75 -0.43 5.67
N VAL A 33 12.58 -0.52 5.02
CA VAL A 33 11.90 0.59 4.35
C VAL A 33 10.60 0.96 5.04
N PHE A 34 10.00 0.03 5.78
CA PHE A 34 8.70 0.21 6.44
C PHE A 34 8.73 -0.12 7.94
N ASN A 35 8.57 0.91 8.76
CA ASN A 35 8.37 0.83 10.20
C ASN A 35 7.32 1.86 10.65
N SER A 36 6.41 2.24 9.75
CA SER A 36 5.50 3.35 9.97
C SER A 36 4.50 3.01 11.08
N LEU A 37 4.40 3.91 12.06
CA LEU A 37 3.36 3.92 13.09
C LEU A 37 2.20 4.84 12.71
N GLU A 38 2.44 5.81 11.81
CA GLU A 38 1.47 6.82 11.42
C GLU A 38 1.00 6.59 9.98
N MET A 39 -0.32 6.55 9.83
CA MET A 39 -0.98 6.32 8.55
C MET A 39 -2.19 7.25 8.41
N LYS A 40 -2.44 7.71 7.18
CA LYS A 40 -3.65 8.46 6.84
C LYS A 40 -4.42 7.71 5.77
N THR A 41 -5.72 7.58 5.95
CA THR A 41 -6.60 6.97 4.95
C THR A 41 -7.53 8.03 4.37
N VAL A 42 -7.71 8.03 3.04
CA VAL A 42 -8.69 8.85 2.35
C VAL A 42 -9.66 7.93 1.64
N LEU A 43 -10.94 8.04 1.99
CA LEU A 43 -11.99 7.26 1.36
C LEU A 43 -12.54 7.99 0.13
N HIS A 44 -12.58 7.26 -0.98
CA HIS A 44 -13.25 7.63 -2.21
C HIS A 44 -14.48 6.75 -2.43
N GLY A 45 -15.33 7.10 -3.40
CA GLY A 45 -16.58 6.37 -3.63
C GLY A 45 -16.40 4.90 -4.02
N ASN A 46 -15.24 4.53 -4.57
CA ASN A 46 -14.96 3.21 -5.12
C ASN A 46 -13.59 2.63 -4.72
N TYR A 47 -12.78 3.34 -3.95
CA TYR A 47 -11.47 2.87 -3.46
C TYR A 47 -11.03 3.66 -2.22
N ALA A 48 -9.96 3.23 -1.56
CA ALA A 48 -9.32 3.94 -0.48
C ALA A 48 -7.86 4.20 -0.81
N GLU A 49 -7.35 5.37 -0.41
CA GLU A 49 -5.93 5.70 -0.48
C GLU A 49 -5.34 5.64 0.91
N VAL A 50 -4.21 4.95 1.04
CA VAL A 50 -3.50 4.79 2.29
C VAL A 50 -2.13 5.42 2.15
N TYR A 51 -1.85 6.42 2.99
CA TYR A 51 -0.60 7.15 3.04
C TYR A 51 0.16 6.75 4.30
N PHE A 52 1.41 6.34 4.13
CA PHE A 52 2.33 6.03 5.21
C PHE A 52 3.70 6.60 4.89
N GLN A 53 4.49 6.84 5.93
CA GLN A 53 5.84 7.34 5.77
C GLN A 53 6.85 6.18 5.81
N LEU A 54 7.73 6.12 4.82
CA LEU A 54 8.88 5.23 4.81
C LEU A 54 9.92 5.70 5.83
N CYS A 55 10.60 4.76 6.49
CA CYS A 55 11.66 5.06 7.45
C CYS A 55 13.05 5.15 6.83
N SER A 56 13.17 4.87 5.53
CA SER A 56 14.37 5.11 4.73
C SER A 56 13.99 5.59 3.33
N GLN A 57 14.97 6.19 2.64
CA GLN A 57 14.79 6.54 1.24
C GLN A 57 14.87 5.26 0.39
N ALA A 58 13.84 5.00 -0.40
CA ALA A 58 13.78 3.90 -1.34
C ALA A 58 13.54 4.43 -2.76
N MET A 59 14.22 3.86 -3.76
CA MET A 59 13.85 4.06 -5.15
C MET A 59 12.53 3.33 -5.40
N ILE A 60 11.59 3.96 -6.11
CA ILE A 60 10.28 3.36 -6.29
C ILE A 60 10.35 2.07 -7.11
N GLU A 61 11.29 1.97 -8.05
CA GLU A 61 11.51 0.79 -8.86
C GLU A 61 11.96 -0.37 -7.97
N GLU A 62 12.92 -0.12 -7.07
CA GLU A 62 13.38 -1.12 -6.10
C GLU A 62 12.27 -1.52 -5.14
N LEU A 63 11.51 -0.56 -4.62
CA LEU A 63 10.37 -0.82 -3.74
C LEU A 63 9.29 -1.67 -4.44
N THR A 64 9.05 -1.40 -5.72
CA THR A 64 8.06 -2.13 -6.53
C THR A 64 8.51 -3.56 -6.81
N ASP A 65 9.78 -3.76 -7.16
CA ASP A 65 10.37 -5.08 -7.33
C ASP A 65 10.36 -5.87 -6.02
N ASP A 66 10.62 -5.22 -4.90
CA ASP A 66 10.56 -5.81 -3.57
C ASP A 66 9.13 -6.18 -3.18
N LEU A 67 8.13 -5.33 -3.44
CA LEU A 67 6.72 -5.67 -3.27
C LEU A 67 6.35 -6.90 -4.10
N ALA A 68 6.82 -6.98 -5.34
CA ALA A 68 6.51 -8.11 -6.21
C ALA A 68 7.18 -9.41 -5.73
N ARG A 69 8.44 -9.33 -5.33
CA ARG A 69 9.24 -10.51 -4.97
C ARG A 69 8.98 -10.99 -3.55
N LYS A 70 8.84 -10.08 -2.60
CA LYS A 70 8.74 -10.40 -1.16
C LYS A 70 7.29 -10.55 -0.71
N LEU A 71 6.36 -9.75 -1.24
CA LEU A 71 4.94 -9.81 -0.88
C LEU A 71 4.08 -10.55 -1.92
N GLY A 72 4.65 -10.98 -3.05
CA GLY A 72 3.89 -11.67 -4.10
C GLY A 72 2.88 -10.77 -4.83
N CYS A 73 3.13 -9.46 -4.85
CA CYS A 73 2.33 -8.51 -5.61
C CYS A 73 2.62 -8.64 -7.12
N HIS A 74 1.59 -8.62 -7.95
CA HIS A 74 1.70 -8.53 -9.39
C HIS A 74 1.51 -7.09 -9.84
N VAL A 75 2.59 -6.49 -10.33
CA VAL A 75 2.56 -5.13 -10.87
C VAL A 75 1.94 -5.17 -12.27
N LEU A 76 0.81 -4.47 -12.43
CA LEU A 76 0.14 -4.30 -13.72
C LEU A 76 0.85 -3.24 -14.57
N TYR A 77 1.13 -2.09 -13.95
CA TYR A 77 1.91 -1.04 -14.59
C TYR A 77 2.53 -0.09 -13.56
N ALA A 78 3.63 0.54 -13.97
CA ALA A 78 4.27 1.65 -13.28
C ALA A 78 4.43 2.83 -14.26
N VAL A 79 4.03 4.03 -13.85
CA VAL A 79 4.12 5.25 -14.65
C VAL A 79 4.83 6.33 -13.85
N LYS A 80 5.68 7.07 -14.56
CA LYS A 80 6.36 8.25 -14.07
C LYS A 80 5.61 9.50 -14.55
N GLU A 81 5.10 10.32 -13.65
CA GLU A 81 4.36 11.55 -13.94
C GLU A 81 5.16 12.81 -13.50
N GLY A 82 4.74 13.99 -13.96
CA GLY A 82 5.26 15.27 -13.48
C GLY A 82 6.77 15.48 -13.66
N GLU A 83 7.32 15.19 -14.85
CA GLU A 83 8.77 15.22 -15.15
C GLU A 83 9.63 14.29 -14.26
N GLY A 84 9.00 13.29 -13.64
CA GLY A 84 9.70 12.33 -12.80
C GLY A 84 9.75 12.64 -11.32
N LYS A 85 8.87 13.53 -10.87
CA LYS A 85 8.65 13.78 -9.45
C LYS A 85 7.68 12.78 -8.83
N ASP A 86 6.70 12.33 -9.61
CA ASP A 86 5.64 11.45 -9.13
C ASP A 86 5.77 10.09 -9.80
N TYR A 87 5.58 9.03 -9.01
CA TYR A 87 5.56 7.67 -9.50
C TYR A 87 4.29 6.98 -9.03
N LYS A 88 3.59 6.35 -9.97
CA LYS A 88 2.36 5.62 -9.74
C LYS A 88 2.56 4.16 -10.12
N VAL A 89 2.28 3.27 -9.18
CA VAL A 89 2.34 1.83 -9.38
C VAL A 89 0.95 1.26 -9.10
N VAL A 90 0.47 0.41 -10.01
CA VAL A 90 -0.75 -0.35 -9.81
C VAL A 90 -0.37 -1.83 -9.75
N ALA A 91 -0.68 -2.47 -8.63
CA ALA A 91 -0.40 -3.87 -8.39
C ALA A 91 -1.61 -4.54 -7.74
N TYR A 92 -1.65 -5.87 -7.78
CA TYR A 92 -2.63 -6.68 -7.04
C TYR A 92 -1.91 -7.86 -6.38
N SER A 93 -2.36 -8.30 -5.21
CA SER A 93 -1.84 -9.51 -4.58
C SER A 93 -2.52 -10.77 -5.12
N MET A 94 -1.83 -11.90 -5.07
CA MET A 94 -2.48 -13.21 -5.23
C MET A 94 -3.23 -13.57 -3.95
N PRO A 95 -4.40 -14.22 -4.04
CA PRO A 95 -5.07 -14.73 -2.85
C PRO A 95 -4.21 -15.85 -2.24
N VAL A 96 -3.58 -15.56 -1.11
CA VAL A 96 -2.87 -16.55 -0.29
C VAL A 96 -3.69 -16.72 0.98
N GLU A 97 -4.19 -17.93 1.23
CA GLU A 97 -4.93 -18.27 2.46
C GLU A 97 -6.11 -17.33 2.79
N ASN A 98 -6.88 -16.90 1.79
CA ASN A 98 -7.98 -15.92 1.87
C ASN A 98 -7.57 -14.46 2.20
N ARG A 99 -6.28 -14.12 2.17
CA ARG A 99 -5.82 -12.74 2.27
C ARG A 99 -5.51 -12.21 0.88
N MET A 100 -6.26 -11.20 0.46
CA MET A 100 -6.03 -10.45 -0.77
C MET A 100 -6.13 -8.97 -0.45
N TYR A 101 -5.05 -8.25 -0.69
CA TYR A 101 -4.99 -6.80 -0.66
C TYR A 101 -4.94 -6.29 -2.11
N ILE A 102 -5.92 -5.45 -2.48
CA ILE A 102 -6.08 -4.80 -3.79
C ILE A 102 -5.58 -3.37 -3.69
#